data_AF-A0AAW2BB81-F1
#
_entry.id   AF-A0AAW2BB81-F1
#
_cell.length_a   1.000
_cell.length_b   1.000
_cell.length_c   1.000
_cell.angle_alpha   90.00
_cell.angle_beta   90.00
_cell.angle_gamma   90.00
#
_symmetry.space_group_name_H-M   'P 1'
#
loop_
_entity.id
_entity.type
_entity.pdbx_description
1 polymer ?
#
loop_
_entity_poly.entity_id
_entity_poly.type
_entity_poly.pdbx_seq_one_letter_code
_entity_poly.pdbx_strand_id
1 'polypeptide(L)'
;CENIVDKDVSDEEIEAEELERRMWKDRIKLKKLKERQKIAAQQAAEKQKPKQTTEIRLRGSRAQDEILKYMLKLMEVCKACGFVFGIIPEKGKPVSGASNNIRAWWKEKVKFDKNEPAAIAKYEAKCLAMGEAENNQNGNSESILQDLQDPTLGSLLSS
;
A
#
# COMPACT_ATOMS: atom_id res chain seq x y z
N CYS A 1 -43.50 -34.15 -9.80
CA CYS A 1 -42.79 -34.66 -10.98
C CYS A 1 -42.01 -33.51 -11.60
N GLU A 2 -40.75 -33.33 -11.21
CA GLU A 2 -39.86 -32.35 -11.83
C GLU A 2 -39.17 -33.02 -13.03
N ASN A 3 -39.45 -32.48 -14.21
CA ASN A 3 -38.79 -32.88 -15.46
C ASN A 3 -37.33 -32.45 -15.40
N ILE A 4 -36.43 -33.40 -15.16
CA ILE A 4 -35.02 -33.27 -15.51
C ILE A 4 -34.98 -33.33 -17.04
N VAL A 5 -34.94 -32.16 -17.67
CA VAL A 5 -34.62 -32.04 -19.10
C VAL A 5 -33.14 -32.36 -19.23
N ASP A 6 -32.84 -33.63 -19.46
CA ASP A 6 -31.60 -34.09 -20.07
C ASP A 6 -31.47 -33.36 -21.42
N LYS A 7 -30.63 -32.34 -21.42
CA LYS A 7 -30.35 -31.55 -22.60
C LYS A 7 -29.23 -32.24 -23.36
N ASP A 8 -29.62 -32.93 -24.42
CA ASP A 8 -28.83 -33.48 -25.54
C ASP A 8 -27.34 -33.12 -25.51
N VAL A 9 -26.50 -34.14 -25.30
CA VAL A 9 -25.12 -34.12 -25.78
C VAL A 9 -25.22 -34.39 -27.28
N SER A 10 -25.19 -33.34 -28.10
CA SER A 10 -25.07 -33.49 -29.56
C SER A 10 -23.73 -34.19 -29.86
N ASP A 11 -23.80 -35.41 -30.40
CA ASP A 11 -22.67 -36.23 -30.90
C ASP A 11 -22.06 -35.61 -32.19
N GLU A 12 -21.77 -34.31 -32.16
CA GLU A 12 -20.87 -33.70 -33.14
C GLU A 12 -19.45 -34.11 -32.75
N GLU A 13 -18.69 -34.73 -33.67
CA GLU A 13 -17.26 -35.03 -33.51
C GLU A 13 -16.48 -33.72 -33.27
N ILE A 14 -16.46 -33.23 -32.03
CA ILE A 14 -15.66 -32.08 -31.64
C ILE A 14 -14.23 -32.59 -31.51
N GLU A 15 -13.38 -32.11 -32.42
CA GLU A 15 -11.93 -32.33 -32.36
C GLU A 15 -11.41 -31.99 -30.95
N ALA A 16 -10.56 -32.86 -30.40
CA ALA A 16 -10.11 -32.77 -29.01
C ALA A 16 -9.52 -31.38 -28.68
N GLU A 17 -8.83 -30.76 -29.64
CA GLU A 17 -8.27 -29.41 -29.49
C GLU A 17 -9.33 -28.31 -29.36
N GLU A 18 -10.47 -28.43 -30.06
CA GLU A 18 -11.57 -27.47 -29.95
C GLU A 18 -12.32 -27.63 -28.61
N LEU A 19 -12.45 -28.86 -28.10
CA LEU A 19 -12.99 -29.11 -26.77
C LEU A 19 -12.08 -28.53 -25.68
N GLU A 20 -10.76 -28.74 -25.78
CA GLU A 20 -9.77 -28.16 -24.86
C GLU A 20 -9.82 -26.63 -24.85
N ARG A 21 -9.94 -26.00 -26.02
CA ARG A 21 -10.07 -24.54 -26.15
C ARG A 21 -11.32 -24.01 -25.46
N ARG A 22 -12.46 -24.70 -25.56
CA ARG A 22 -13.71 -24.34 -24.87
C ARG A 22 -13.57 -24.49 -23.36
N MET A 23 -13.05 -25.62 -22.89
CA MET A 23 -12.79 -25.86 -21.47
C MET A 23 -11.83 -24.82 -20.88
N TRP A 24 -10.80 -24.41 -21.62
CA TRP A 24 -9.89 -23.35 -21.18
C TRP A 24 -10.61 -22.02 -20.99
N LYS A 25 -11.44 -21.59 -21.96
CA LYS A 25 -12.24 -20.37 -21.86
C LYS A 25 -13.14 -20.41 -20.61
N ASP A 26 -13.77 -21.53 -20.34
CA ASP A 26 -14.66 -21.67 -19.19
C ASP A 26 -13.89 -21.75 -17.87
N ARG A 27 -12.70 -22.38 -17.83
CA ARG A 27 -11.79 -22.32 -16.67
C ARG A 27 -11.36 -20.87 -16.36
N ILE A 28 -11.07 -20.06 -17.38
CA ILE A 28 -10.73 -18.65 -17.20
C ILE A 28 -11.93 -17.83 -16.71
N LYS A 29 -13.12 -18.03 -17.29
CA LYS A 29 -14.36 -17.39 -16.81
C LYS A 29 -14.65 -17.77 -15.35
N LEU A 30 -14.50 -19.04 -14.99
CA LEU A 30 -14.70 -19.54 -13.63
C LEU A 30 -13.70 -18.90 -12.66
N LYS A 31 -12.42 -18.80 -13.02
CA LYS A 31 -11.41 -18.08 -12.23
C LYS A 31 -11.80 -16.62 -12.03
N LYS A 32 -12.23 -15.92 -13.08
CA LYS A 32 -12.70 -14.53 -13.00
C LYS A 32 -13.93 -14.38 -12.10
N LEU A 33 -14.87 -15.33 -12.14
CA LEU A 33 -16.07 -15.30 -11.31
C LEU A 33 -15.73 -15.52 -9.83
N LYS A 34 -14.86 -16.49 -9.52
CA LYS A 34 -14.37 -16.74 -8.15
C LYS A 34 -13.62 -15.54 -7.58
N GLU A 35 -12.79 -14.88 -8.39
CA GLU A 35 -12.08 -13.67 -7.95
C GLU A 35 -13.05 -12.51 -7.66
N ARG A 36 -14.04 -12.28 -8.53
CA ARG A 36 -15.10 -11.28 -8.30
C ARG A 36 -15.90 -11.56 -7.03
N GLN A 37 -16.22 -12.83 -6.77
CA GLN A 37 -16.91 -13.24 -5.54
C GLN A 37 -16.03 -13.01 -4.30
N LYS A 38 -14.72 -13.29 -4.39
CA LYS A 38 -13.76 -13.04 -3.31
C LYS A 38 -13.65 -11.54 -2.98
N ILE A 39 -13.57 -10.69 -4.01
CA ILE A 39 -13.55 -9.23 -3.86
C ILE A 39 -14.88 -8.73 -3.27
N ALA A 40 -16.02 -9.23 -3.75
CA ALA A 40 -17.34 -8.86 -3.22
C ALA A 40 -17.51 -9.28 -1.75
N ALA A 41 -17.00 -10.45 -1.37
CA ALA A 41 -17.00 -10.93 0.02
C ALA A 41 -16.07 -10.08 0.91
N GLN A 42 -14.90 -9.67 0.41
CA GLN A 42 -14.01 -8.74 1.10
C GLN A 42 -14.66 -7.37 1.29
N GLN A 43 -15.32 -6.82 0.27
CA GLN A 43 -16.05 -5.55 0.35
C GLN A 43 -17.25 -5.63 1.30
N ALA A 44 -17.95 -6.77 1.35
CA ALA A 44 -19.03 -7.00 2.31
C ALA A 44 -18.52 -7.09 3.77
N ALA A 45 -17.35 -7.70 3.97
CA ALA A 45 -16.68 -7.74 5.27
C ALA A 45 -16.10 -6.37 5.69
N GLU A 46 -15.66 -5.54 4.75
CA GLU A 46 -15.15 -4.18 5.00
C GLU A 46 -16.26 -3.17 5.33
N LYS A 47 -17.50 -3.37 4.86
CA LYS A 47 -18.67 -2.55 5.25
C LYS A 47 -19.00 -2.58 6.75
N GLN A 48 -18.38 -3.47 7.52
CA GLN A 48 -18.48 -3.50 8.98
C GLN A 48 -17.38 -2.71 9.72
N LYS A 49 -16.44 -2.05 9.00
CA LYS A 49 -15.45 -1.14 9.59
C LYS A 49 -15.73 0.32 9.20
N PRO A 50 -15.44 1.30 10.08
CA PRO A 50 -15.76 2.70 9.84
C PRO A 50 -15.07 3.24 8.58
N LYS A 51 -15.89 3.75 7.63
CA LYS A 51 -15.53 4.22 6.28
C LYS A 51 -14.38 5.23 6.21
N GLN A 52 -14.14 5.98 7.29
CA GLN A 52 -13.07 6.96 7.39
C GLN A 52 -11.68 6.32 7.38
N THR A 53 -11.54 5.10 7.92
CA THR A 53 -10.22 4.43 8.03
C THR A 53 -9.76 3.84 6.70
N THR A 54 -10.68 3.46 5.82
CA THR A 54 -10.37 2.89 4.50
C THR A 54 -9.91 3.94 3.49
N GLU A 55 -10.51 5.14 3.51
CA GLU A 55 -10.11 6.25 2.61
C GLU A 55 -8.72 6.78 2.95
N ILE A 56 -8.41 6.96 4.24
CA ILE A 56 -7.07 7.38 4.71
C ILE A 56 -6.00 6.36 4.28
N ARG A 57 -6.32 5.06 4.39
CA ARG A 57 -5.42 3.99 3.97
C ARG A 57 -5.16 4.00 2.47
N LEU A 58 -6.20 4.20 1.66
CA LEU A 58 -6.09 4.30 0.20
C LEU A 58 -5.34 5.55 -0.23
N ARG A 59 -5.53 6.70 0.43
CA ARG A 59 -4.78 7.94 0.15
C ARG A 59 -3.30 7.79 0.48
N GLY A 60 -2.97 7.12 1.60
CA GLY A 60 -1.61 6.76 1.96
C GLY A 60 -0.93 5.86 0.92
N SER A 61 -1.64 4.86 0.38
CA SER A 61 -1.12 4.03 -0.72
C SER A 61 -0.80 4.86 -1.97
N ARG A 62 -1.67 5.80 -2.36
CA ARG A 62 -1.41 6.66 -3.54
C ARG A 62 -0.19 7.56 -3.36
N ALA A 63 -0.04 8.16 -2.18
CA ALA A 63 1.13 8.99 -1.88
C ALA A 63 2.43 8.17 -1.89
N GLN A 64 2.39 6.92 -1.42
CA GLN A 64 3.54 6.00 -1.50
C GLN A 64 3.91 5.64 -2.93
N ASP A 65 2.92 5.38 -3.79
CA ASP A 65 3.16 5.08 -5.20
C ASP A 65 3.85 6.26 -5.90
N GLU A 66 3.43 7.50 -5.60
CA GLU A 66 4.08 8.69 -6.13
C GLU A 66 5.51 8.86 -5.59
N ILE A 67 5.74 8.72 -4.29
CA ILE A 67 7.10 8.75 -3.72
C ILE A 67 8.00 7.71 -4.40
N LEU A 68 7.52 6.47 -4.52
CA LEU A 68 8.28 5.40 -5.16
C LEU A 68 8.60 5.72 -6.63
N LYS A 69 7.64 6.28 -7.37
CA LYS A 69 7.84 6.74 -8.75
C LYS A 69 8.93 7.80 -8.87
N TYR A 70 8.97 8.80 -7.97
CA TYR A 70 10.06 9.79 -7.95
C TYR A 70 11.41 9.15 -7.62
N MET A 71 11.48 8.26 -6.63
CA MET A 71 12.71 7.57 -6.25
C MET A 71 13.28 6.73 -7.40
N LEU A 72 12.41 6.00 -8.11
CA LEU A 72 12.79 5.27 -9.32
C LEU A 72 13.30 6.22 -10.41
N LYS A 73 12.66 7.39 -10.57
CA LYS A 73 13.09 8.38 -11.56
C LYS A 73 14.48 8.95 -11.25
N LEU A 74 14.80 9.19 -9.98
CA LEU A 74 16.14 9.62 -9.54
C LEU A 74 17.20 8.55 -9.83
N MET A 75 16.89 7.27 -9.64
CA MET A 75 17.80 6.19 -10.01
C MET A 75 18.03 6.11 -11.52
N GLU A 76 16.98 6.28 -12.32
CA GLU A 76 17.04 6.18 -13.79
C GLU A 76 17.74 7.38 -14.43
N VAL A 77 17.35 8.60 -14.07
CA VAL A 77 17.80 9.85 -14.71
C VAL A 77 19.05 10.40 -14.05
N CYS A 78 19.06 10.46 -12.72
CA CYS A 78 20.16 11.04 -11.96
C CYS A 78 21.23 10.02 -11.60
N LYS A 79 21.10 8.76 -12.07
CA LYS A 79 22.01 7.65 -11.77
C LYS A 79 22.26 7.45 -10.27
N ALA A 80 21.23 7.70 -9.45
CA ALA A 80 21.34 7.46 -8.02
C ALA A 80 21.62 5.97 -7.76
N CYS A 81 22.57 5.69 -6.87
CA CYS A 81 23.02 4.32 -6.60
C CYS A 81 22.03 3.49 -5.77
N GLY A 82 21.01 4.11 -5.17
CA GLY A 82 19.99 3.45 -4.37
C GLY A 82 19.12 4.45 -3.62
N PHE A 83 18.00 3.98 -3.05
CA PHE A 83 17.11 4.80 -2.22
C PHE A 83 16.56 4.00 -1.04
N VAL A 84 16.19 4.74 0.01
CA VAL A 84 15.37 4.27 1.13
C VAL A 84 14.35 5.37 1.47
N PHE A 85 13.16 4.99 1.91
CA PHE A 85 12.18 5.89 2.51
C PHE A 85 11.45 5.18 3.65
N GLY A 86 10.97 5.95 4.61
CA GLY A 86 10.21 5.49 5.77
C GLY A 86 9.25 6.57 6.23
N ILE A 87 8.00 6.20 6.48
CA ILE A 87 6.92 7.08 6.88
C ILE A 87 6.23 6.46 8.08
N ILE A 88 6.07 7.24 9.14
CA ILE A 88 5.30 6.85 10.32
C ILE A 88 4.08 7.74 10.39
N PRO A 89 2.89 7.18 10.09
CA PRO A 89 1.67 7.94 10.30
C PRO A 89 1.47 8.14 11.80
N GLU A 90 0.87 9.27 12.20
CA GLU A 90 0.47 9.53 13.60
C GLU A 90 -0.33 8.36 14.19
N LYS A 91 -1.13 7.70 13.35
CA LYS A 91 -1.90 6.52 13.68
C LYS A 91 -1.63 5.46 12.64
N GLY A 92 -0.99 4.37 13.05
CA GLY A 92 -0.87 3.19 12.21
C GLY A 92 0.49 2.54 12.30
N LYS A 93 0.77 1.67 11.33
CA LYS A 93 2.06 0.98 11.23
C LYS A 93 3.01 1.82 10.38
N PRO A 94 4.31 1.85 10.73
CA PRO A 94 5.34 2.38 9.85
C PRO A 94 5.25 1.74 8.47
N VAL A 95 5.49 2.55 7.44
CA VAL A 95 5.62 2.07 6.06
C VAL A 95 6.98 2.48 5.54
N SER A 96 7.73 1.52 5.01
CA SER A 96 9.06 1.77 4.47
C SER A 96 9.28 1.08 3.13
N GLY A 97 10.19 1.62 2.33
CA GLY A 97 10.58 1.10 1.02
C GLY A 97 12.05 1.37 0.71
N ALA A 98 12.66 0.51 -0.09
CA ALA A 98 14.08 0.59 -0.44
C ALA A 98 14.38 -0.08 -1.78
N SER A 99 15.42 0.41 -2.47
CA SER A 99 15.95 -0.21 -3.68
C SER A 99 16.58 -1.57 -3.38
N ASN A 100 16.53 -2.48 -4.36
CA ASN A 100 16.85 -3.90 -4.15
C ASN A 100 18.25 -4.15 -3.60
N ASN A 101 19.23 -3.36 -4.04
CA ASN A 101 20.63 -3.47 -3.65
C ASN A 101 20.90 -3.19 -2.16
N ILE A 102 20.04 -2.41 -1.50
CA ILE A 102 20.21 -2.05 -0.07
C ILE A 102 19.00 -2.44 0.80
N ARG A 103 17.97 -3.06 0.21
CA ARG A 103 16.75 -3.48 0.91
C ARG A 103 17.01 -4.42 2.08
N ALA A 104 17.86 -5.42 1.89
CA ALA A 104 18.19 -6.39 2.94
C ALA A 104 18.87 -5.69 4.13
N TRP A 105 19.85 -4.83 3.86
CA TRP A 105 20.51 -4.03 4.88
C TRP A 105 19.52 -3.13 5.63
N TRP A 106 18.66 -2.42 4.93
CA TRP A 106 17.63 -1.57 5.53
C TRP A 106 16.69 -2.36 6.45
N LYS A 107 16.17 -3.48 5.98
CA LYS A 107 15.22 -4.30 6.74
C LYS A 107 15.85 -4.99 7.94
N GLU A 108 17.05 -5.54 7.79
CA GLU A 108 17.63 -6.45 8.78
C GLU A 108 18.60 -5.75 9.74
N LYS A 109 19.31 -4.71 9.28
CA LYS A 109 20.26 -3.97 10.12
C LYS A 109 19.60 -2.73 10.73
N VAL A 110 18.96 -1.90 9.91
CA VAL A 110 18.32 -0.66 10.42
C VAL A 110 17.01 -0.97 11.14
N LYS A 111 16.26 -1.98 10.67
CA LYS A 111 15.01 -2.43 11.30
C LYS A 111 14.08 -1.25 11.61
N PHE A 112 13.87 -0.39 10.61
CA PHE A 112 13.12 0.86 10.74
C PHE A 112 11.81 0.70 11.53
N ASP A 113 11.00 -0.30 11.18
CA ASP A 113 9.71 -0.56 11.82
C ASP A 113 9.78 -0.77 13.35
N LYS A 114 10.96 -1.11 13.88
CA LYS A 114 11.21 -1.32 15.32
C LYS A 114 11.97 -0.16 15.95
N ASN A 115 13.00 0.33 15.28
CA ASN A 115 13.91 1.32 15.86
C ASN A 115 13.28 2.72 15.92
N GLU A 116 12.45 3.04 14.93
CA GLU A 116 12.02 4.41 14.70
C GLU A 116 10.87 4.86 15.61
N PRO A 117 9.80 4.05 15.86
CA PRO A 117 8.83 4.37 16.90
C PRO A 117 9.45 4.58 18.29
N ALA A 118 10.53 3.84 18.60
CA ALA A 118 11.27 4.02 19.86
C ALA A 118 12.08 5.33 19.87
N ALA A 119 12.60 5.77 18.73
CA ALA A 119 13.30 7.04 18.60
C ALA A 119 12.34 8.23 18.77
N ILE A 120 11.14 8.16 18.16
CA ILE A 120 10.09 9.17 18.34
C ILE A 120 9.67 9.24 19.81
N ALA A 121 9.33 8.11 20.43
CA ALA A 121 8.92 8.08 21.83
C ALA A 121 10.01 8.65 22.77
N LYS A 122 11.29 8.38 22.48
CA LYS A 122 12.42 8.95 23.22
C LYS A 122 12.53 10.47 23.03
N TYR A 123 12.31 10.95 21.80
CA TYR A 123 12.31 12.38 21.50
C TYR A 123 11.13 13.09 22.19
N GLU A 124 9.92 12.55 22.11
CA GLU A 124 8.74 13.07 22.79
C GLU A 124 8.93 13.14 24.31
N ALA A 125 9.43 12.07 24.92
CA ALA A 125 9.75 12.05 26.35
C ALA A 125 10.81 13.10 26.72
N LYS A 126 11.81 13.32 25.86
CA LYS A 126 12.81 14.36 26.06
C LYS A 126 12.17 15.76 25.96
N CYS A 127 11.30 16.00 24.98
CA CYS A 127 10.58 17.27 24.84
C CYS A 127 9.68 17.55 26.05
N LEU A 128 8.98 16.54 26.56
CA LEU A 128 8.16 16.66 27.77
C LEU A 128 9.01 16.99 29.01
N ALA A 129 10.17 16.33 29.17
CA ALA A 129 11.09 16.59 30.27
C ALA A 129 11.76 17.98 30.18
N MET A 130 11.90 18.53 28.97
CA MET A 130 12.47 19.87 28.73
C MET A 130 11.41 20.98 28.79
N GLY A 131 10.13 20.64 28.52
CA GLY A 131 8.98 21.52 28.65
C GLY A 131 8.59 21.89 30.08
N GLU A 132 9.15 21.21 31.09
CA GLU A 132 9.08 21.66 32.50
C GLU A 132 9.99 22.87 32.78
N ALA A 133 10.89 23.26 31.86
CA ALA A 133 11.75 24.43 32.00
C ALA A 133 11.29 25.64 31.16
N GLU A 134 10.48 25.45 30.11
CA GLU A 134 9.97 26.55 29.27
C GLU A 134 8.50 26.29 28.88
N ASN A 135 7.62 26.60 29.83
CA ASN A 135 6.23 26.90 29.51
C ASN A 135 6.22 28.06 28.50
N ASN A 136 5.58 27.88 27.33
CA ASN A 136 5.37 28.87 26.24
C ASN A 136 6.20 28.75 24.93
N GLN A 137 6.41 27.56 24.37
CA GLN A 137 6.48 27.47 22.90
C GLN A 137 5.56 26.37 22.37
N ASN A 138 4.36 26.81 21.98
CA ASN A 138 3.50 26.19 20.99
C ASN A 138 4.22 26.16 19.62
N GLY A 139 5.34 25.45 19.56
CA GLY A 139 6.14 25.23 18.36
C GLY A 139 5.74 23.89 17.78
N ASN A 140 4.61 23.89 17.07
CA ASN A 140 4.18 22.82 16.19
C ASN A 140 5.39 22.29 15.40
N SER A 141 5.78 21.03 15.61
CA SER A 141 6.88 20.38 14.88
C SER A 141 6.62 20.31 13.37
N GLU A 142 5.41 20.66 12.92
CA GLU A 142 5.09 20.93 11.52
C GLU A 142 5.90 22.10 10.91
N SER A 143 6.46 23.02 11.70
CA SER A 143 7.20 24.17 11.15
C SER A 143 8.59 23.81 10.61
N ILE A 144 9.24 22.78 11.13
CA ILE A 144 10.58 22.36 10.67
C ILE A 144 10.51 21.74 9.26
N LEU A 145 9.34 21.23 8.85
CA LEU A 145 9.10 20.68 7.52
C LEU A 145 8.63 21.73 6.50
N GLN A 146 8.13 22.89 6.94
CA GLN A 146 7.73 23.98 6.03
C GLN A 146 8.93 24.63 5.34
N ASP A 147 10.11 24.58 5.96
CA ASP A 147 11.36 25.06 5.35
C ASP A 147 11.94 24.10 4.30
N LEU A 148 11.47 22.85 4.26
CA LEU A 148 11.71 21.93 3.15
C LEU A 148 10.59 22.07 2.11
N GLN A 149 10.30 23.30 1.67
CA GLN A 149 9.53 23.56 0.46
C GLN A 149 10.35 23.11 -0.76
N ASP A 150 10.41 21.80 -0.98
CA ASP A 150 10.36 21.32 -2.36
C ASP A 150 8.92 21.54 -2.85
N PRO A 151 8.67 22.45 -3.80
CA PRO A 151 7.32 22.68 -4.34
C PRO A 151 6.69 21.40 -4.93
N THR A 152 7.49 20.36 -5.15
CA THR A 152 7.02 19.07 -5.69
C THR A 152 6.23 18.23 -4.67
N LEU A 153 6.61 18.23 -3.39
CA LEU A 153 5.97 17.36 -2.39
C LEU A 153 4.67 17.94 -1.82
N GLY A 154 4.58 19.26 -1.67
CA GLY A 154 3.36 19.93 -1.20
C GLY A 154 2.17 19.73 -2.14
N SER A 155 2.42 19.66 -3.45
CA SER A 155 1.37 19.48 -4.45
C SER A 155 0.83 18.03 -4.52
N LEU A 156 1.61 17.03 -4.12
CA LEU A 156 1.24 15.61 -4.16
C LEU A 156 0.28 15.20 -3.04
N LEU A 157 0.27 15.92 -1.93
CA LEU A 157 -0.52 15.58 -0.74
C LEU A 157 -1.82 16.39 -0.64
N SER A 158 -1.98 17.44 -1.45
CA SER A 158 -3.10 18.38 -1.38
C SER A 158 -4.28 18.05 -2.33
N SER A 159 -4.39 16.83 -2.87
CA SER A 159 -5.53 16.36 -3.69
C SER A 159 -6.23 15.13 -3.12
#